data_AF-A0A2V6AHL6-F1
#
_entry.id   AF-A0A2V6AHL6-F1
#
_cell.length_a   1.000
_cell.length_b   1.000
_cell.length_c   1.000
_cell.angle_alpha   90.00
_cell.angle_beta   90.00
_cell.angle_gamma   90.00
#
_symmetry.space_group_name_H-M   'P 1'
#
loop_
_entity.id
_entity.type
_entity.pdbx_description
1 polymer ?
#
loop_
_entity_poly.entity_id
_entity_poly.type
_entity_poly.pdbx_seq_one_letter_code
_entity_poly.pdbx_strand_id
1 'polypeptide(L)' 'IIFCATGISDSALLRGVKGQGTKATTHSILMRAKSKTVRFIRATHDLQTKTIRLRSDSREHLI' A
#
# COMPACT_ATOMS: atom_id res chain seq x y z
N ILE A 1 5.26 -18.90 -8.59
CA ILE A 1 5.89 -17.86 -7.75
C ILE A 1 5.27 -16.50 -8.06
N ILE A 2 4.85 -15.78 -7.03
CA ILE A 2 4.42 -14.39 -7.05
C ILE A 2 5.24 -13.67 -5.99
N PHE A 3 5.72 -12.46 -6.31
CA PHE A 3 6.34 -11.56 -5.34
C PHE A 3 5.60 -10.23 -5.38
N CYS A 4 5.36 -9.66 -4.19
CA CYS A 4 4.83 -8.32 -4.03
C CYS A 4 5.56 -7.60 -2.90
N ALA A 5 5.76 -6.30 -3.07
CA ALA A 5 6.30 -5.41 -2.04
C ALA A 5 5.70 -4.02 -2.18
N THR A 6 5.60 -3.31 -1.05
CA THR A 6 5.15 -1.92 -0.96
C THR A 6 6.18 -1.11 -0.19
N GLY A 7 6.54 0.06 -0.69
CA GLY A 7 7.47 0.96 0.01
C GLY A 7 6.81 1.58 1.24
N ILE A 8 7.38 1.37 2.43
CA ILE A 8 6.95 2.05 3.66
C ILE A 8 7.65 3.42 3.76
N SER A 9 8.98 3.41 3.68
CA SER A 9 9.83 4.60 3.54
C SER A 9 10.41 4.68 2.13
N ASP A 10 10.92 5.85 1.75
CA ASP A 10 11.57 6.01 0.45
C ASP A 10 12.82 5.11 0.35
N SER A 11 12.91 4.36 -0.73
CA SER A 11 14.03 3.47 -1.05
C SER A 11 14.41 3.62 -2.52
N ALA A 12 15.50 2.96 -2.93
CA ALA A 12 15.93 2.96 -4.32
C ALA A 12 14.89 2.33 -5.27
N LEU A 13 14.12 1.36 -4.80
CA LEU A 13 13.17 0.63 -5.65
C LEU A 13 11.74 1.20 -5.60
N LEU A 14 11.26 1.55 -4.40
CA LEU A 14 9.90 2.05 -4.19
C LEU A 14 9.92 3.28 -3.30
N ARG A 15 9.10 4.27 -3.68
CA ARG A 15 8.78 5.40 -2.81
C ARG A 15 7.97 4.92 -1.61
N GLY A 16 8.18 5.58 -0.48
CA GLY A 16 7.44 5.33 0.75
C GLY A 16 5.98 5.77 0.64
N VAL A 17 5.22 5.45 1.67
CA VAL A 17 3.84 5.93 1.81
C VAL A 17 3.87 7.44 2.01
N LYS A 18 3.04 8.18 1.27
CA LYS A 18 2.88 9.63 1.42
C LYS A 18 1.43 9.94 1.77
N GLY A 19 1.22 10.59 2.92
CA GLY A 19 -0.08 11.16 3.30
C GLY A 19 -0.19 12.60 2.81
N GLN A 20 -1.34 12.96 2.23
CA GLN A 20 -1.68 14.32 1.84
C GLN A 20 -3.16 14.58 2.15
N GLY A 21 -3.41 15.30 3.24
CA GLY A 21 -4.77 15.52 3.74
C GLY A 21 -5.48 14.19 4.00
N THR A 22 -6.63 14.00 3.37
CA THR A 22 -7.46 12.79 3.50
C THR A 22 -7.06 11.66 2.55
N LYS A 23 -5.93 11.79 1.85
CA LYS A 23 -5.45 10.77 0.91
C LYS A 23 -4.10 10.23 1.33
N ALA A 24 -3.88 8.94 1.06
CA ALA A 24 -2.55 8.33 1.11
C ALA A 24 -2.18 7.75 -0.25
N THR A 25 -0.93 7.90 -0.67
CA THR A 25 -0.40 7.27 -1.88
C THR A 25 0.62 6.21 -1.50
N THR A 26 0.47 5.01 -2.07
CA THR A 26 1.42 3.91 -1.94
C THR A 26 2.03 3.57 -3.30
N HIS A 27 3.26 3.05 -3.26
CA HIS A 27 3.95 2.53 -4.44
C HIS A 27 4.34 1.08 -4.17
N SER A 28 3.89 0.19 -5.06
CA SER A 28 4.10 -1.24 -4.95
C SER A 28 4.66 -1.82 -6.23
N ILE A 29 5.34 -2.96 -6.10
CA ILE A 29 5.73 -3.81 -7.22
C ILE A 29 5.02 -5.16 -7.09
N LEU A 30 4.50 -5.68 -8.19
CA LEU A 30 3.99 -7.04 -8.29
C LEU A 30 4.66 -7.73 -9.47
N MET A 31 5.20 -8.93 -9.24
CA MET A 31 5.77 -9.74 -10.30
C MET A 31 5.31 -11.19 -10.22
N ARG A 32 5.11 -11.79 -11.40
CA ARG A 32 4.66 -13.18 -11.53
C ARG A 32 5.52 -13.91 -12.56
N ALA A 33 6.20 -14.96 -12.13
CA ALA A 33 7.09 -15.75 -12.98
C ALA A 33 6.36 -16.38 -14.17
N LYS A 34 5.17 -16.96 -13.94
CA LYS A 34 4.38 -17.64 -14.99
C LYS A 34 4.07 -16.73 -16.18
N SER A 35 3.70 -15.48 -15.92
CA SER A 35 3.35 -14.52 -16.97
C SER A 35 4.51 -13.62 -17.38
N LYS A 36 5.68 -13.76 -16.73
CA LYS A 36 6.86 -12.90 -16.90
C LYS A 36 6.50 -11.41 -16.82
N THR A 37 5.52 -11.06 -15.99
CA THR A 37 5.00 -9.69 -15.88
C THR A 37 5.53 -9.03 -14.62
N VAL A 38 5.96 -7.78 -14.76
CA VAL A 38 6.26 -6.88 -13.66
C VAL A 38 5.32 -5.69 -13.74
N ARG A 39 4.68 -5.34 -12.63
CA ARG A 39 3.77 -4.19 -12.52
C ARG A 39 4.26 -3.29 -11.41
N PHE A 40 4.46 -2.02 -11.75
CA PHE A 40 4.53 -0.96 -10.76
C PHE A 40 3.12 -0.39 -10.56
N ILE A 41 2.69 -0.34 -9.32
CA ILE A 41 1.32 0.05 -8.94
C ILE A 41 1.44 1.28 -8.04
N ARG A 42 0.87 2.38 -8.49
CA ARG A 42 0.64 3.57 -7.65
C ARG A 42 -0.83 3.61 -7.30
N ALA A 43 -1.15 3.51 -6.01
CA ALA A 43 -2.51 3.55 -5.53
C ALA A 43 -2.74 4.82 -4.71
N THR A 44 -3.87 5.48 -4.97
CA THR A 44 -4.38 6.56 -4.11
C THR A 44 -5.51 6.00 -3.26
N HIS A 45 -5.36 6.14 -1.96
CA HIS A 45 -6.27 5.66 -0.95
C HIS A 45 -7.01 6.87 -0.38
N ASP A 46 -8.33 6.86 -0.44
CA ASP A 46 -9.16 7.77 0.35
C ASP A 46 -9.22 7.24 1.79
N LEU A 47 -8.73 8.03 2.74
CA LEU A 47 -8.67 7.65 4.15
C LEU A 47 -10.01 7.87 4.86
N GLN A 48 -10.87 8.77 4.36
CA GLN A 48 -12.19 9.05 4.99
C GLN A 48 -13.13 7.84 4.94
N THR A 49 -12.90 6.92 4.02
CA THR A 49 -13.71 5.73 3.83
C THR A 49 -13.05 4.46 4.34
N LYS A 50 -11.81 4.55 4.86
CA LYS A 50 -11.05 3.38 5.32
C LYS A 50 -11.14 3.24 6.82
N THR A 51 -11.09 1.99 7.25
CA THR A 51 -11.03 1.64 8.66
C THR A 51 -9.75 0.86 8.98
N ILE A 52 -9.32 0.95 10.23
CA ILE A 52 -8.29 0.12 10.84
C ILE A 52 -8.93 -0.64 12.00
N ARG A 53 -8.73 -1.96 12.00
CA ARG A 53 -9.04 -2.80 13.15
C ARG A 53 -7.91 -2.75 14.16
N LEU A 54 -8.16 -2.16 15.33
CA LEU A 54 -7.16 -2.12 16.40
C LEU A 54 -7.12 -3.46 17.13
N ARG A 55 -5.91 -3.93 17.46
CA ARG A 55 -5.73 -5.21 18.17
C ARG A 55 -6.17 -5.14 19.64
N SER A 56 -6.08 -3.96 20.25
CA SER A 56 -6.37 -3.72 21.68
C SER A 56 -7.84 -3.99 22.04
N ASP A 57 -8.77 -3.64 21.15
CA ASP A 57 -10.21 -3.77 21.38
C ASP A 57 -10.93 -4.58 20.31
N SER A 58 -10.22 -5.02 19.25
CA SER A 58 -10.75 -5.82 18.17
C SER A 58 -11.87 -5.14 17.36
N ARG A 59 -11.99 -3.80 17.43
CA ARG A 59 -13.00 -3.00 16.74
C ARG A 59 -12.43 -2.25 15.53
N GLU A 60 -13.30 -1.95 14.56
CA GLU A 60 -13.00 -1.11 13.41
C GLU A 60 -13.08 0.38 13.79
N HIS A 61 -12.07 1.14 13.38
CA HIS A 61 -11.98 2.59 13.59
C HIS A 61 -11.77 3.27 12.26
N LEU A 62 -12.43 4.39 12.01
CA LEU A 62 -12.07 5.24 10.88
C LEU A 62 -10.62 5.73 11.04
N ILE A 63 -9.91 5.82 9.92
CA ILE A 63 -8.54 6.36 9.86
C ILE A 63 -8.57 7.87 10.00
#